data_AF-A0ABC8U0J1-F1
#
_entry.id   AF-A0ABC8U0J1-F1
#
_cell.length_a   1.000
_cell.length_b   1.000
_cell.length_c   1.000
_cell.angle_alpha   90.00
_cell.angle_beta   90.00
_cell.angle_gamma   90.00
#
_symmetry.space_group_name_H-M   'P 1'
#
loop_
_entity.id
_entity.type
_entity.pdbx_description
1 polymer ?
#
loop_
_entity_poly.entity_id
_entity_poly.type
_entity_poly.pdbx_seq_one_letter_code
_entity_poly.pdbx_strand_id
1 'polypeptide(L)'
;MAFVKAQKTRAYFKRFQVKFKRRTEGKTDYRAGIHLINQDNNKYNTPKYRFVVRLTNKDIVAQITSASIAIVLAAAAVKWILSNICIYKMNSWHL
;
A
#
# COMPACT_ATOMS: atom_id res chain seq x y z
N MET A 1 12.26 -29.47 -32.84
CA MET A 1 12.06 -28.68 -31.62
C MET A 1 13.13 -29.06 -30.61
N ALA A 2 13.88 -28.10 -30.07
CA ALA A 2 15.01 -28.36 -29.17
C ALA A 2 14.53 -28.72 -27.75
N PHE A 3 15.19 -29.71 -27.12
CA PHE A 3 14.91 -30.10 -25.74
C PHE A 3 15.39 -29.02 -24.77
N VAL A 4 14.46 -28.30 -24.14
CA VAL A 4 14.77 -27.28 -23.14
C VAL A 4 14.67 -27.91 -21.74
N LYS A 5 15.78 -27.91 -21.01
CA LYS A 5 15.82 -28.36 -19.62
C LYS A 5 14.93 -27.48 -18.74
N ALA A 6 14.02 -28.10 -17.99
CA ALA A 6 13.19 -27.40 -17.01
C ALA A 6 14.04 -26.80 -15.88
N GLN A 7 14.13 -25.47 -15.83
CA GLN A 7 14.90 -24.73 -14.81
C GLN A 7 14.17 -24.65 -13.46
N LYS A 8 12.84 -24.50 -13.47
CA LYS A 8 12.01 -24.43 -12.26
C LYS A 8 11.59 -25.84 -11.80
N THR A 9 12.52 -26.55 -11.18
CA THR A 9 12.29 -27.89 -10.64
C THR A 9 11.66 -27.85 -9.24
N ARG A 10 11.20 -28.99 -8.71
CA ARG A 10 10.72 -29.10 -7.33
C ARG A 10 11.74 -28.61 -6.29
N ALA A 11 13.04 -28.79 -6.56
CA ALA A 11 14.12 -28.31 -5.69
C ALA A 11 14.21 -26.78 -5.67
N TYR A 12 13.91 -26.11 -6.78
CA TYR A 12 13.86 -24.64 -6.87
C TYR A 12 12.79 -24.08 -5.94
N PHE A 13 11.55 -24.61 -6.00
CA PHE A 13 10.43 -24.12 -5.20
C PHE A 13 10.63 -24.31 -3.69
N LYS A 14 11.36 -25.36 -3.26
CA LYS A 14 11.70 -25.57 -1.85
C LYS A 14 12.63 -24.48 -1.28
N ARG A 15 13.44 -23.82 -2.10
CA ARG A 15 14.42 -22.80 -1.68
C ARG A 15 13.96 -21.38 -1.95
N PHE A 16 12.87 -21.22 -2.69
CA PHE A 16 12.42 -19.91 -3.12
C PHE A 16 11.77 -19.15 -1.96
N GLN A 17 12.42 -18.08 -1.50
CA GLN A 17 11.86 -17.17 -0.51
C GLN A 17 10.93 -16.16 -1.16
N VAL A 18 9.64 -16.30 -0.89
CA VAL A 18 8.60 -15.39 -1.42
C VAL A 18 8.75 -14.01 -0.79
N LYS A 19 8.64 -12.97 -1.61
CA LYS A 19 8.63 -11.58 -1.16
C LYS A 19 7.30 -11.24 -0.47
N PHE A 20 7.27 -10.19 0.34
CA PHE A 20 6.04 -9.75 1.00
C PHE A 20 4.90 -9.54 -0.01
N LYS A 21 3.67 -9.91 0.38
CA LYS A 21 2.48 -9.96 -0.49
C LYS A 21 2.33 -8.72 -1.40
N ARG A 22 2.42 -7.50 -0.83
CA ARG A 22 2.23 -6.26 -1.61
C ARG A 22 3.37 -5.95 -2.58
N ARG A 23 4.59 -6.50 -2.36
CA ARG A 23 5.71 -6.39 -3.31
C ARG A 23 5.46 -7.29 -4.51
N THR A 24 4.96 -8.50 -4.27
CA THR A 24 4.59 -9.46 -5.32
C THR A 24 3.44 -8.93 -6.18
N GLU A 25 2.46 -8.24 -5.56
CA GLU A 25 1.39 -7.54 -6.29
C GLU A 25 1.86 -6.22 -6.96
N GLY A 26 3.09 -5.77 -6.73
CA GLY A 26 3.62 -4.51 -7.29
C GLY A 26 2.99 -3.22 -6.74
N LYS A 27 2.16 -3.30 -5.69
CA LYS A 27 1.36 -2.17 -5.18
C LYS A 27 2.09 -1.26 -4.20
N THR A 28 3.26 -1.68 -3.71
CA THR A 28 3.96 -0.96 -2.64
C THR A 28 5.47 -1.10 -2.79
N ASP A 29 6.14 0.05 -2.79
CA ASP A 29 7.57 0.14 -2.56
C ASP A 29 7.86 0.25 -1.06
N TYR A 30 8.53 -0.75 -0.52
CA TYR A 30 8.89 -0.81 0.89
C TYR A 30 10.07 0.11 1.24
N ARG A 31 10.97 0.40 0.29
CA ARG A 31 12.13 1.27 0.57
C ARG A 31 11.67 2.70 0.82
N ALA A 32 10.89 3.27 -0.10
CA ALA A 32 10.25 4.56 0.11
C ALA A 32 9.29 4.54 1.32
N GLY A 33 8.55 3.45 1.53
CA GLY A 33 7.62 3.31 2.65
C GLY A 33 8.28 3.44 4.03
N ILE A 34 9.46 2.86 4.23
CA ILE A 34 10.19 2.92 5.51
C ILE A 34 10.56 4.37 5.84
N HIS A 35 11.11 5.11 4.87
CA HIS A 35 11.50 6.51 5.09
C HIS A 35 10.29 7.43 5.37
N LEU A 36 9.16 7.16 4.72
CA LEU A 36 7.93 7.93 4.94
C LEU A 36 7.34 7.70 6.32
N ILE A 37 7.33 6.45 6.80
CA ILE A 37 6.73 6.06 8.09
C ILE A 37 7.63 6.44 9.26
N ASN A 38 8.95 6.31 9.10
CA ASN A 38 9.89 6.51 10.19
C ASN A 38 9.73 7.91 10.80
N GLN A 39 9.56 7.96 12.11
CA GLN A 39 9.50 9.18 12.89
C GLN A 39 10.60 9.13 13.95
N ASP A 40 11.14 10.31 14.27
CA ASP A 40 12.12 10.45 15.34
C ASP A 40 11.55 9.88 16.66
N ASN A 41 12.33 9.06 17.35
CA ASN A 41 11.88 8.40 18.58
C ASN A 41 11.57 9.37 19.74
N ASN A 42 12.04 10.62 19.65
CA ASN A 42 11.70 11.66 20.62
C ASN A 42 10.22 12.08 20.54
N LYS A 43 9.57 11.82 19.41
CA LYS A 43 8.17 12.11 19.12
C LYS A 43 7.39 10.81 19.21
N TYR A 44 7.14 10.41 20.45
CA TYR A 44 6.55 9.12 20.83
C TYR A 44 5.20 8.86 20.15
N ASN A 45 4.10 9.29 20.78
CA ASN A 45 2.75 8.92 20.33
C ASN A 45 2.14 9.93 19.36
N THR A 46 2.91 10.93 18.91
CA THR A 46 2.44 11.90 17.92
C THR A 46 2.35 11.21 16.56
N PRO A 47 1.18 11.15 15.91
CA PRO A 47 1.05 10.46 14.64
C PRO A 47 1.73 11.23 13.50
N LYS A 48 2.51 10.53 12.66
CA LYS A 48 3.00 11.06 11.38
C LYS A 48 1.90 10.91 10.33
N TYR A 49 1.34 12.02 9.88
CA TYR A 49 0.37 12.02 8.77
C TYR A 49 1.09 12.04 7.43
N ARG A 50 0.60 11.22 6.50
CA ARG A 50 1.05 11.20 5.10
C ARG A 50 -0.13 11.35 4.16
N PHE A 51 0.09 12.08 3.08
CA PHE A 51 -0.86 12.18 2.00
C PHE A 51 -0.59 11.09 0.96
N VAL A 52 -1.56 10.21 0.77
CA VAL A 52 -1.49 9.10 -0.19
C VAL A 52 -2.43 9.41 -1.33
N VAL A 53 -1.85 9.74 -2.49
CA VAL A 53 -2.60 9.91 -3.73
C VAL A 53 -2.39 8.68 -4.60
N ARG A 54 -3.49 8.12 -5.11
CA ARG A 54 -3.47 7.02 -6.08
C ARG A 54 -4.26 7.44 -7.30
N LEU A 55 -3.57 7.42 -8.43
CA LEU A 55 -4.17 7.62 -9.73
C LEU A 55 -4.64 6.26 -10.24
N THR A 56 -5.91 6.18 -10.64
CA THR A 56 -6.46 5.06 -11.38
C THR A 56 -6.88 5.54 -12.76
N ASN A 57 -7.21 4.62 -13.67
CA ASN A 57 -7.54 4.97 -15.06
C ASN A 57 -8.78 5.87 -15.20
N LYS A 58 -9.62 5.97 -14.17
CA LYS A 58 -10.88 6.74 -14.20
C LYS A 58 -11.00 7.74 -13.06
N ASP A 59 -10.38 7.44 -11.91
CA ASP A 59 -10.55 8.23 -10.69
C ASP A 59 -9.23 8.55 -10.00
N ILE A 60 -9.23 9.66 -9.28
CA ILE A 60 -8.14 10.08 -8.39
C ILE A 60 -8.61 9.85 -6.95
N VAL A 61 -7.86 9.02 -6.20
CA VAL A 61 -8.14 8.72 -4.80
C VAL A 61 -7.09 9.40 -3.93
N ALA A 62 -7.52 10.27 -3.02
CA ALA A 62 -6.67 10.94 -2.06
C ALA A 62 -7.04 10.53 -0.62
N GLN A 63 -6.04 10.23 0.20
CA GLN A 63 -6.21 9.78 1.59
C GLN A 63 -5.16 10.42 2.50
N ILE A 64 -5.57 10.81 3.70
CA ILE A 64 -4.65 11.16 4.80
C ILE A 64 -4.56 9.94 5.71
N THR A 65 -3.35 9.42 5.93
CA THR A 65 -3.15 8.17 6.68
C THR A 65 -2.04 8.35 7.70
N SER A 66 -2.18 7.72 8.87
CA SER A 66 -1.10 7.53 9.86
C SER A 66 -0.73 6.04 9.98
N ALA A 67 0.47 5.73 10.47
CA ALA A 67 0.93 4.37 10.66
C ALA A 67 0.75 3.94 12.12
N SER A 68 0.08 2.81 12.36
CA SER A 68 -0.10 2.20 13.68
C SER A 68 0.28 0.71 13.63
N ILE A 69 0.86 0.20 14.72
CA ILE A 69 1.41 -1.17 14.81
C ILE A 69 0.30 -2.23 14.90
N ALA A 70 -0.76 -1.94 15.66
CA ALA A 70 -1.76 -2.95 16.01
C ALA A 70 -2.91 -3.07 15.00
N ILE A 71 -3.42 -1.97 14.48
CA ILE A 71 -4.57 -1.90 13.59
C ILE A 71 -4.68 -0.43 13.24
N VAL A 72 -5.00 -0.16 11.98
CA VAL A 72 -5.53 1.13 11.50
C VAL A 72 -6.39 1.74 12.62
N LEU A 73 -5.92 2.81 13.26
CA LEU A 73 -6.65 3.55 14.31
C LEU A 73 -7.78 4.40 13.68
N ALA A 74 -8.49 3.78 12.73
CA ALA A 74 -9.72 4.16 12.08
C ALA A 74 -10.38 2.90 11.49
N ALA A 75 -10.47 1.85 12.30
CA ALA A 75 -11.51 0.84 12.16
C ALA A 75 -12.35 0.71 13.46
N ALA A 76 -12.31 1.72 14.35
CA ALA A 76 -13.16 1.75 15.56
C ALA A 76 -13.66 3.15 15.99
N ALA A 77 -13.59 4.15 15.12
CA ALA A 77 -14.57 5.24 15.07
C ALA A 77 -15.02 5.53 13.63
N VAL A 78 -14.50 4.79 12.65
CA VAL A 78 -14.87 4.94 11.24
C VAL A 78 -14.78 3.64 10.43
N LYS A 79 -15.11 2.48 11.04
CA LYS A 79 -15.35 1.24 10.27
C LYS A 79 -16.70 1.24 9.54
N TRP A 80 -17.43 2.36 9.59
CA TRP A 80 -18.72 2.55 8.92
C TRP A 80 -18.91 3.91 8.21
N ILE A 81 -17.97 4.86 8.29
CA ILE A 81 -18.12 6.21 7.69
C ILE A 81 -16.99 6.57 6.69
N LEU A 82 -15.99 5.71 6.43
CA LEU A 82 -14.92 5.99 5.44
C LEU A 82 -14.73 4.88 4.41
N SER A 83 -15.78 4.09 4.13
CA SER A 83 -15.82 3.40 2.83
C SER A 83 -16.23 4.34 1.69
N ASN A 84 -16.51 5.63 1.97
CA ASN A 84 -17.05 6.60 0.99
C ASN A 84 -16.73 8.10 1.26
N ILE A 85 -15.61 8.48 1.88
CA ILE A 85 -15.23 9.91 1.99
C ILE A 85 -13.70 9.99 1.78
N CYS A 86 -13.10 10.63 0.79
CA CYS A 86 -13.56 11.65 -0.14
C CYS A 86 -12.91 11.34 -1.50
N ILE A 87 -13.68 10.75 -2.43
CA ILE A 87 -13.37 10.86 -3.86
C ILE A 87 -13.88 12.24 -4.24
N TYR A 88 -12.99 13.24 -4.38
CA TYR A 88 -13.34 14.35 -5.25
C TYR A 88 -13.45 13.74 -6.64
N LYS A 89 -14.68 13.43 -7.04
CA LYS A 89 -15.05 13.10 -8.40
C LYS A 89 -14.89 14.39 -9.19
N MET A 90 -13.66 14.67 -9.59
CA MET A 90 -13.27 15.83 -10.38
C MET A 90 -13.65 15.58 -11.84
N ASN A 91 -14.93 15.27 -12.09
CA ASN A 91 -15.52 15.01 -13.41
C ASN A 91 -16.90 15.67 -13.50
N SER A 92 -16.94 16.99 -13.27
CA SER A 92 -18.05 17.86 -13.69
C SER A 92 -17.56 19.30 -13.93
N TRP A 93 -16.36 19.44 -14.49
CA TRP A 93 -15.91 20.69 -15.12
C TRP A 93 -15.85 20.44 -16.64
N HIS A 94 -16.99 20.12 -17.23
CA HIS A 94 -17.23 20.29 -18.65
C HIS A 94 -18.61 20.88 -18.80
N LEU A 95 -18.62 22.08 -19.41
CA LEU A 95 -19.69 23.08 -19.60
C LEU A 95 -19.88 24.04 -18.42
#